data_AF-A0A3S7UW85-F1
#
_entry.id   AF-A0A3S7UW85-F1
#
_cell.length_a   1.000
_cell.length_b   1.000
_cell.length_c   1.000
_cell.angle_alpha   90.00
_cell.angle_beta   90.00
_cell.angle_gamma   90.00
#
_symmetry.space_group_name_H-M   'P 1'
#
loop_
_entity.id
_entity.type
_entity.pdbx_description
1 polymer ?
#
loop_
_entity_poly.entity_id
_entity_poly.type
_entity_poly.pdbx_seq_one_letter_code
_entity_poly.pdbx_strand_id
1 'polypeptide(L)'
;MLAPVRRHFNVAGPCRPDWHYMIPAERRLPEAPQLVEQRGYVVVHAPRQTGKTTALRALAQRLTASGRHAALLFSCEEGGVAGDDYGAAQRALLLELGRAAEADLPPELRPPPFSLEGDEGLVGAALASWARACPRPLVLIFDEIDALRGQGLISVLRQLRAGYPRRPEHFPASVILCGLRDVRDYKAASGGDPDHMGTSSPFNIKVASLRVGDFSPEELRELYAQHTADTGQLFTEAALARAFQVTGGQPWLVNALGREIVEAMAVPAREAITAEHVEQAKERLILARATHLDSLAHKLVEPRVRKVLEPLLAGAYGGDGHAYEDDLSYVRDLGLLAPDNPPRIANPVYKEVITRVLASPAEAQLPAPPRGAYLLPDGRLAWRRLLRAFAGFWREHGEVLAGGMPYPEVAPQLVLMAFLQRVVNGGGFLDREYGVGRGRIDLLVRFPYRTPDGSRAVQRRAMEIKVWRRGQKNPLEPGLQQLDDYLAGLRLRRGTLVIFDARKKLARQNPRFEEATTPGGRAATVLWL
;
A
#
# COMPACT_ATOMS: atom_id res chain seq x y z
N MET A 1 38.54 -8.45 -13.07
CA MET A 1 37.68 -8.33 -11.88
C MET A 1 36.74 -7.16 -12.12
N LEU A 2 35.43 -7.38 -12.11
CA LEU A 2 34.46 -6.28 -12.10
C LEU A 2 34.63 -5.52 -10.78
N ALA A 3 34.60 -4.18 -10.82
CA ALA A 3 34.65 -3.37 -9.60
C ALA A 3 33.52 -3.81 -8.65
N PRO A 4 33.74 -3.87 -7.32
CA PRO A 4 32.70 -4.24 -6.39
C PRO A 4 31.52 -3.28 -6.53
N VAL A 5 30.33 -3.84 -6.78
CA VAL A 5 29.08 -3.07 -6.86
C VAL A 5 28.83 -2.47 -5.48
N ARG A 6 28.77 -1.14 -5.39
CA ARG A 6 28.44 -0.47 -4.13
C ARG A 6 27.01 -0.82 -3.74
N ARG A 7 26.78 -1.17 -2.47
CA ARG A 7 25.43 -1.44 -1.98
C ARG A 7 24.54 -0.21 -2.14
N HIS A 8 23.27 -0.42 -2.42
CA HIS A 8 22.29 0.65 -2.62
C HIS A 8 20.90 0.27 -2.08
N PHE A 9 20.02 1.27 -1.95
CA PHE A 9 18.62 1.06 -1.56
C PHE A 9 17.85 0.47 -2.73
N ASN A 10 17.19 -0.67 -2.51
CA ASN A 10 16.59 -1.42 -3.60
C ASN A 10 15.05 -1.38 -3.56
N VAL A 11 14.45 -1.00 -4.70
CA VAL A 11 12.99 -0.85 -4.86
C VAL A 11 12.38 -1.91 -5.79
N ALA A 12 13.20 -2.84 -6.29
CA ALA A 12 12.79 -3.98 -7.10
C ALA A 12 13.15 -5.30 -6.38
N GLY A 13 12.38 -6.37 -6.57
CA GLY A 13 12.72 -7.68 -5.98
C GLY A 13 13.51 -8.57 -6.95
N PRO A 14 14.25 -9.58 -6.45
CA PRO A 14 14.56 -9.87 -5.04
C PRO A 14 15.76 -9.04 -4.52
N CYS A 15 15.95 -8.98 -3.19
CA CYS A 15 17.13 -8.33 -2.59
C CYS A 15 18.31 -9.31 -2.41
N ARG A 16 19.55 -8.83 -2.59
CA ARG A 16 20.78 -9.57 -2.33
C ARG A 16 21.66 -8.78 -1.35
N PRO A 17 22.21 -9.39 -0.30
CA PRO A 17 22.97 -8.68 0.73
C PRO A 17 24.25 -8.03 0.19
N ASP A 18 24.85 -8.62 -0.86
CA ASP A 18 26.07 -8.09 -1.48
C ASP A 18 25.82 -6.82 -2.31
N TRP A 19 24.57 -6.60 -2.75
CA TRP A 19 24.21 -5.50 -3.66
C TRP A 19 23.30 -4.47 -3.02
N HIS A 20 22.55 -4.85 -1.98
CA HIS A 20 21.45 -4.04 -1.47
C HIS A 20 21.52 -3.88 0.04
N TYR A 21 21.11 -2.70 0.53
CA TYR A 21 20.81 -2.51 1.94
C TYR A 21 19.53 -3.28 2.31
N MET A 22 19.63 -4.19 3.27
CA MET A 22 18.51 -5.01 3.69
C MET A 22 18.71 -5.53 5.12
N ILE A 23 17.62 -5.74 5.85
CA ILE A 23 17.69 -6.50 7.10
C ILE A 23 17.82 -8.00 6.82
N PRO A 24 18.30 -8.81 7.77
CA PRO A 24 18.38 -10.25 7.60
C PRO A 24 17.03 -10.86 7.21
N ALA A 25 16.98 -11.47 6.02
CA ALA A 25 15.76 -11.98 5.42
C ALA A 25 15.05 -13.04 6.30
N GLU A 26 15.82 -13.78 7.09
CA GLU A 26 15.31 -14.83 7.99
C GLU A 26 14.48 -14.27 9.16
N ARG A 27 14.72 -13.02 9.59
CA ARG A 27 13.94 -12.37 10.65
C ARG A 27 12.51 -12.04 10.22
N ARG A 28 12.23 -12.08 8.91
CA ARG A 28 10.93 -11.75 8.31
C ARG A 28 9.89 -12.87 8.48
N LEU A 29 10.34 -14.10 8.72
CA LEU A 29 9.51 -15.30 8.88
C LEU A 29 10.09 -16.19 10.00
N PRO A 30 10.12 -15.71 11.25
CA PRO A 30 10.80 -16.41 12.35
C PRO A 30 10.15 -17.76 12.69
N GLU A 31 8.85 -17.92 12.48
CA GLU A 31 8.11 -19.15 12.79
C GLU A 31 8.23 -20.23 11.70
N ALA A 32 8.57 -19.82 10.46
CA ALA A 32 8.56 -20.73 9.31
C ALA A 32 9.46 -21.96 9.47
N PRO A 33 10.69 -21.86 10.01
CA PRO A 33 11.54 -23.04 10.22
C PRO A 33 10.90 -24.07 11.14
N GLN A 34 10.33 -23.64 12.26
CA GLN A 34 9.71 -24.56 13.22
C GLN A 34 8.50 -25.28 12.59
N LEU A 35 7.71 -24.56 11.78
CA LEU A 35 6.59 -25.16 11.05
C LEU A 35 7.05 -26.17 10.00
N VAL A 36 8.19 -25.93 9.34
CA VAL A 36 8.80 -26.89 8.41
C VAL A 36 9.27 -28.15 9.15
N GLU A 37 9.91 -28.01 10.32
CA GLU A 37 10.31 -29.15 11.16
C GLU A 37 9.10 -29.99 11.60
N GLN A 38 7.97 -29.34 11.89
CA GLN A 38 6.70 -30.00 12.19
C GLN A 38 6.03 -30.62 10.96
N ARG A 39 6.67 -30.56 9.77
CA ARG A 39 6.11 -31.00 8.50
C ARG A 39 4.77 -30.30 8.26
N GLY A 40 4.70 -29.00 8.54
CA GLY A 40 3.51 -28.19 8.34
C GLY A 40 3.30 -27.83 6.88
N TYR A 41 2.05 -27.81 6.43
CA TYR A 41 1.68 -27.09 5.21
C TYR A 41 1.24 -25.68 5.61
N VAL A 42 1.89 -24.66 5.08
CA VAL A 42 1.80 -23.28 5.57
C VAL A 42 1.40 -22.35 4.43
N VAL A 43 0.67 -21.30 4.77
CA VAL A 43 0.36 -20.20 3.85
C VAL A 43 1.13 -18.97 4.27
N VAL A 44 1.78 -18.28 3.34
CA VAL A 44 2.46 -17.00 3.58
C VAL A 44 1.78 -15.91 2.76
N HIS A 45 1.03 -15.04 3.45
CA HIS A 45 0.35 -13.90 2.84
C HIS A 45 1.01 -12.59 3.28
N ALA A 46 0.97 -11.59 2.42
CA ALA A 46 1.62 -10.30 2.62
C ALA A 46 1.28 -9.42 1.42
N PRO A 47 1.13 -8.10 1.64
CA PRO A 47 0.99 -7.14 0.56
C PRO A 47 2.14 -7.19 -0.46
N ARG A 48 1.88 -6.64 -1.65
CA ARG A 48 2.91 -6.43 -2.67
C ARG A 48 4.09 -5.63 -2.08
N GLN A 49 5.29 -5.97 -2.53
CA GLN A 49 6.54 -5.24 -2.22
C GLN A 49 6.92 -5.23 -0.72
N THR A 50 6.65 -6.32 0.00
CA THR A 50 7.00 -6.51 1.43
C THR A 50 8.30 -7.31 1.66
N GLY A 51 9.03 -7.64 0.59
CA GLY A 51 10.25 -8.45 0.66
C GLY A 51 10.00 -9.96 0.81
N LYS A 52 8.82 -10.41 0.42
CA LYS A 52 8.32 -11.76 0.66
C LYS A 52 9.11 -12.84 -0.09
N THR A 53 9.32 -12.68 -1.40
CA THR A 53 10.18 -13.55 -2.22
C THR A 53 11.62 -13.59 -1.70
N THR A 54 12.16 -12.45 -1.23
CA THR A 54 13.49 -12.40 -0.58
C THR A 54 13.54 -13.27 0.67
N ALA A 55 12.54 -13.16 1.55
CA ALA A 55 12.45 -13.95 2.78
C ALA A 55 12.32 -15.46 2.50
N LEU A 56 11.46 -15.83 1.56
CA LEU A 56 11.22 -17.22 1.17
C LEU A 56 12.44 -17.85 0.48
N ARG A 57 13.15 -17.09 -0.36
CA ARG A 57 14.40 -17.54 -0.98
C ARG A 57 15.46 -17.83 0.07
N ALA A 58 15.67 -16.91 1.02
CA ALA A 58 16.61 -17.10 2.11
C ALA A 58 16.22 -18.32 2.99
N LEU A 59 14.93 -18.52 3.24
CA LEU A 59 14.42 -19.69 3.96
C LEU A 59 14.77 -20.99 3.24
N ALA A 60 14.49 -21.10 1.94
CA ALA A 60 14.82 -22.29 1.14
C ALA A 60 16.33 -22.58 1.15
N GLN A 61 17.15 -21.55 0.92
CA GLN A 61 18.61 -21.69 0.94
C GLN A 61 19.12 -22.19 2.29
N ARG A 62 18.63 -21.62 3.41
CA ARG A 62 19.01 -22.06 4.76
C ARG A 62 18.57 -23.49 5.04
N LEU A 63 17.35 -23.87 4.68
CA LEU A 63 16.83 -25.23 4.88
C LEU A 63 17.69 -26.26 4.14
N THR A 64 18.05 -25.99 2.89
CA THR A 64 18.94 -26.85 2.10
C THR A 64 20.36 -26.87 2.67
N ALA A 65 20.92 -25.72 3.04
CA ALA A 65 22.25 -25.61 3.64
C ALA A 65 22.38 -26.30 5.00
N SER A 66 21.28 -26.46 5.74
CA SER A 66 21.26 -27.20 7.02
C SER A 66 21.56 -28.69 6.87
N GLY A 67 21.52 -29.24 5.64
CA GLY A 67 21.70 -30.66 5.36
C GLY A 67 20.47 -31.53 5.68
N ARG A 68 19.44 -30.99 6.34
CA ARG A 68 18.28 -31.75 6.82
C ARG A 68 17.13 -31.83 5.81
N HIS A 69 17.05 -30.88 4.88
CA HIS A 69 15.96 -30.78 3.92
C HIS A 69 16.50 -30.58 2.50
N ALA A 70 15.70 -30.93 1.50
CA ALA A 70 15.82 -30.41 0.15
C ALA A 70 14.73 -29.36 -0.03
N ALA A 71 15.09 -28.08 -0.01
CA ALA A 71 14.12 -26.99 -0.06
C ALA A 71 14.27 -26.18 -1.34
N LEU A 72 13.16 -25.99 -2.06
CA LEU A 72 13.12 -25.23 -3.31
C LEU A 72 12.03 -24.17 -3.29
N LEU A 73 12.38 -22.97 -3.75
CA LEU A 73 11.46 -21.90 -4.13
C LEU A 73 11.32 -21.88 -5.65
N PHE A 74 10.10 -21.79 -6.16
CA PHE A 74 9.82 -21.60 -7.59
C PHE A 74 8.58 -20.74 -7.78
N SER A 75 8.49 -20.06 -8.94
CA SER A 75 7.36 -19.18 -9.27
C SER A 75 6.20 -19.94 -9.90
N CYS A 76 4.97 -19.53 -9.62
CA CYS A 76 3.77 -20.03 -10.30
C CYS A 76 3.30 -19.11 -11.44
N GLU A 77 4.00 -17.99 -11.71
CA GLU A 77 3.55 -16.97 -12.67
C GLU A 77 3.35 -17.51 -14.08
N GLU A 78 4.25 -18.36 -14.58
CA GLU A 78 4.14 -18.91 -15.93
C GLU A 78 2.85 -19.74 -16.12
N GLY A 79 2.41 -20.44 -15.08
CA GLY A 79 1.15 -21.19 -15.10
C GLY A 79 -0.09 -20.30 -15.17
N GLY A 80 0.02 -19.03 -14.78
CA GLY A 80 -1.10 -18.08 -14.81
C GLY A 80 -1.57 -17.73 -16.23
N VAL A 81 -0.70 -17.84 -17.24
CA VAL A 81 -1.02 -17.56 -18.65
C VAL A 81 -2.08 -18.52 -19.21
N ALA A 82 -2.14 -19.74 -18.68
CA ALA A 82 -3.08 -20.77 -19.11
C ALA A 82 -4.54 -20.50 -18.71
N GLY A 83 -4.80 -19.58 -17.79
CA GLY A 83 -6.16 -19.28 -17.32
C GLY A 83 -6.85 -20.51 -16.73
N ASP A 84 -7.97 -20.91 -17.31
CA ASP A 84 -8.76 -22.08 -16.88
C ASP A 84 -8.29 -23.42 -17.49
N ASP A 85 -7.30 -23.41 -18.39
CA ASP A 85 -6.67 -24.64 -18.88
C ASP A 85 -5.74 -25.22 -17.79
N TYR A 86 -6.34 -26.07 -16.95
CA TYR A 86 -5.64 -26.70 -15.84
C TYR A 86 -4.54 -27.66 -16.29
N GLY A 87 -4.62 -28.24 -17.50
CA GLY A 87 -3.57 -29.11 -18.06
C GLY A 87 -2.34 -28.30 -18.43
N ALA A 88 -2.53 -27.21 -19.18
CA ALA A 88 -1.46 -26.28 -19.54
C ALA A 88 -0.83 -25.60 -18.31
N ALA A 89 -1.65 -25.18 -17.33
CA ALA A 89 -1.16 -24.58 -16.09
C ALA A 89 -0.23 -25.53 -15.31
N GLN A 90 -0.61 -26.80 -15.19
CA GLN A 90 0.20 -27.81 -14.51
C GLN A 90 1.52 -28.09 -15.23
N ARG A 91 1.51 -28.19 -16.57
CA ARG A 91 2.74 -28.40 -17.35
C ARG A 91 3.71 -27.22 -17.22
N ALA A 92 3.22 -25.99 -17.32
CA ALA A 92 4.04 -24.80 -17.11
C ALA A 92 4.67 -24.78 -15.70
N LEU A 93 3.87 -25.11 -14.68
CA LEU A 93 4.33 -25.20 -13.29
C LEU A 93 5.45 -26.24 -13.12
N LEU A 94 5.32 -27.42 -13.72
CA LEU A 94 6.33 -28.47 -13.62
C LEU A 94 7.61 -28.13 -14.39
N LEU A 95 7.50 -27.46 -15.53
CA LEU A 95 8.66 -26.96 -16.28
C LEU A 95 9.44 -25.90 -15.51
N GLU A 96 8.75 -24.98 -14.84
CA GLU A 96 9.40 -23.98 -13.98
C GLU A 96 10.03 -24.62 -12.74
N LEU A 97 9.32 -25.54 -12.09
CA LEU A 97 9.85 -26.29 -10.94
C LEU A 97 11.12 -27.07 -11.31
N GLY A 98 11.17 -27.70 -12.50
CA GLY A 98 12.37 -28.36 -13.03
C GLY A 98 13.55 -27.40 -13.22
N ARG A 99 13.32 -26.27 -13.91
CA ARG A 99 14.34 -25.23 -14.12
C ARG A 99 14.87 -24.65 -12.81
N ALA A 100 13.98 -24.34 -11.88
CA ALA A 100 14.35 -23.84 -10.56
C ALA A 100 15.19 -24.87 -9.78
N ALA A 101 14.84 -26.17 -9.84
CA ALA A 101 15.63 -27.23 -9.22
C ALA A 101 17.02 -27.36 -9.83
N GLU A 102 17.16 -27.25 -11.16
CA GLU A 102 18.45 -27.28 -11.84
C GLU A 102 19.36 -26.13 -11.41
N ALA A 103 18.78 -24.94 -11.25
CA ALA A 103 19.50 -23.72 -10.86
C ALA A 103 19.90 -23.72 -9.38
N ASP A 104 18.97 -24.07 -8.48
CA ASP A 104 19.10 -23.80 -7.05
C ASP A 104 19.42 -25.04 -6.19
N LEU A 105 19.34 -26.26 -6.74
CA LEU A 105 19.65 -27.50 -6.02
C LEU A 105 20.86 -28.26 -6.59
N PRO A 106 21.66 -28.91 -5.71
CA PRO A 106 22.71 -29.81 -6.13
C PRO A 106 22.12 -31.07 -6.81
N PRO A 107 22.86 -31.72 -7.72
CA PRO A 107 22.34 -32.80 -8.57
C PRO A 107 21.60 -33.92 -7.82
N GLU A 108 22.09 -34.29 -6.64
CA GLU A 108 21.53 -35.36 -5.81
C GLU A 108 20.17 -35.02 -5.16
N LEU A 109 19.78 -33.74 -5.13
CA LEU A 109 18.48 -33.30 -4.59
C LEU A 109 17.46 -32.96 -5.68
N ARG A 110 17.85 -33.03 -6.96
CA ARG A 110 16.99 -32.66 -8.09
C ARG A 110 15.88 -33.68 -8.34
N PRO A 111 14.76 -33.25 -8.95
CA PRO A 111 13.70 -34.18 -9.32
C PRO A 111 14.17 -35.14 -10.42
N PRO A 112 13.62 -36.36 -10.48
CA PRO A 112 13.68 -37.15 -11.70
C PRO A 112 12.90 -36.45 -12.84
N PRO A 113 13.17 -36.77 -14.11
CA PRO A 113 12.42 -36.21 -15.23
C PRO A 113 10.90 -36.38 -15.04
N PHE A 114 10.15 -35.30 -15.21
CA PHE A 114 8.70 -35.34 -15.11
C PHE A 114 8.09 -35.94 -16.38
N SER A 115 7.11 -36.83 -16.21
CA SER A 115 6.18 -37.13 -17.30
C SER A 115 5.18 -35.99 -17.40
N LEU A 116 5.04 -35.43 -18.61
CA LEU A 116 4.08 -34.37 -18.92
C LEU A 116 2.88 -34.89 -19.75
N GLU A 117 2.72 -36.23 -19.81
CA GLU A 117 1.65 -36.90 -20.55
C GLU A 117 0.34 -36.91 -19.76
N GLY A 118 -0.78 -36.63 -20.44
CA GLY A 118 -2.11 -36.50 -19.84
C GLY A 118 -2.31 -35.18 -19.08
N ASP A 119 -3.52 -34.96 -18.55
CA ASP A 119 -3.89 -33.70 -17.89
C ASP A 119 -4.20 -33.87 -16.40
N GLU A 120 -4.46 -35.11 -15.97
CA GLU A 120 -4.90 -35.44 -14.63
C GLU A 120 -3.72 -35.82 -13.73
N GLY A 121 -3.65 -35.20 -12.55
CA GLY A 121 -2.74 -35.62 -11.49
C GLY A 121 -1.25 -35.37 -11.74
N LEU A 122 -0.89 -34.60 -12.78
CA LEU A 122 0.51 -34.36 -13.19
C LEU A 122 1.37 -33.88 -12.01
N VAL A 123 0.91 -32.83 -11.32
CA VAL A 123 1.65 -32.25 -10.19
C VAL A 123 1.78 -33.26 -9.06
N GLY A 124 0.68 -33.92 -8.68
CA GLY A 124 0.69 -34.94 -7.64
C GLY A 124 1.67 -36.09 -7.92
N ALA A 125 1.69 -36.59 -9.16
CA ALA A 125 2.58 -37.67 -9.58
C ALA A 125 4.05 -37.23 -9.59
N ALA A 126 4.35 -36.05 -10.13
CA ALA A 126 5.69 -35.48 -10.16
C ALA A 126 6.26 -35.29 -8.74
N LEU A 127 5.48 -34.69 -7.84
CA LEU A 127 5.88 -34.44 -6.46
C LEU A 127 6.08 -35.74 -5.67
N ALA A 128 5.26 -36.76 -5.90
CA ALA A 128 5.43 -38.08 -5.28
C ALA A 128 6.66 -38.83 -5.83
N SER A 129 6.96 -38.69 -7.12
CA SER A 129 8.16 -39.24 -7.73
C SER A 129 9.42 -38.61 -7.13
N TRP A 130 9.43 -37.27 -7.03
CA TRP A 130 10.55 -36.55 -6.44
C TRP A 130 10.74 -36.88 -4.96
N ALA A 131 9.67 -36.88 -4.15
CA ALA A 131 9.79 -37.21 -2.72
C ALA A 131 10.40 -38.59 -2.46
N ARG A 132 10.10 -39.59 -3.31
CA ARG A 132 10.70 -40.94 -3.20
C ARG A 132 12.15 -40.99 -3.64
N ALA A 133 12.53 -40.21 -4.65
CA ALA A 133 13.89 -40.20 -5.20
C ALA A 133 14.85 -39.32 -4.38
N CYS A 134 14.33 -38.28 -3.73
CA CYS A 134 15.13 -37.32 -2.98
C CYS A 134 15.67 -37.95 -1.69
N PRO A 135 16.99 -37.87 -1.42
CA PRO A 135 17.58 -38.45 -0.21
C PRO A 135 17.23 -37.68 1.07
N ARG A 136 16.54 -36.53 0.96
CA ARG A 136 16.16 -35.66 2.08
C ARG A 136 14.67 -35.31 2.00
N PRO A 137 14.00 -35.09 3.16
CA PRO A 137 12.64 -34.57 3.19
C PRO A 137 12.49 -33.31 2.33
N LEU A 138 11.56 -33.37 1.38
CA LEU A 138 11.34 -32.32 0.39
C LEU A 138 10.46 -31.20 0.96
N VAL A 139 10.90 -29.94 0.78
CA VAL A 139 10.18 -28.73 1.19
C VAL A 139 9.97 -27.86 -0.04
N LEU A 140 8.73 -27.59 -0.41
CA LEU A 140 8.42 -26.83 -1.62
C LEU A 140 7.74 -25.52 -1.30
N ILE A 141 8.29 -24.43 -1.82
CA ILE A 141 7.74 -23.09 -1.69
C ILE A 141 7.20 -22.64 -3.04
N PHE A 142 5.89 -22.52 -3.13
CA PHE A 142 5.16 -22.05 -4.30
C PHE A 142 5.01 -20.53 -4.17
N ASP A 143 5.86 -19.77 -4.86
CA ASP A 143 5.75 -18.31 -4.90
C ASP A 143 4.66 -17.88 -5.89
N GLU A 144 3.97 -16.79 -5.55
CA GLU A 144 2.87 -16.22 -6.35
C GLU A 144 1.83 -17.24 -6.82
N ILE A 145 1.40 -18.15 -5.93
CA ILE A 145 0.40 -19.19 -6.24
C ILE A 145 -0.95 -18.59 -6.71
N ASP A 146 -1.22 -17.33 -6.36
CA ASP A 146 -2.37 -16.55 -6.81
C ASP A 146 -2.27 -16.05 -8.26
N ALA A 147 -1.14 -16.29 -8.94
CA ALA A 147 -1.03 -16.18 -10.39
C ALA A 147 -1.86 -17.26 -11.10
N LEU A 148 -1.97 -18.47 -10.51
CA LEU A 148 -2.92 -19.48 -10.97
C LEU A 148 -4.34 -19.03 -10.62
N ARG A 149 -5.28 -19.20 -11.54
CA ARG A 149 -6.68 -18.80 -11.38
C ARG A 149 -7.62 -19.92 -11.77
N GLY A 150 -8.88 -19.81 -11.33
CA GLY A 150 -9.96 -20.72 -11.72
C GLY A 150 -9.57 -22.19 -11.57
N GLN A 151 -9.78 -22.99 -12.63
CA GLN A 151 -9.55 -24.44 -12.57
C GLN A 151 -8.08 -24.83 -12.37
N GLY A 152 -7.13 -24.03 -12.88
CA GLY A 152 -5.69 -24.29 -12.71
C GLY A 152 -5.27 -24.30 -11.24
N LEU A 153 -5.68 -23.28 -10.50
CA LEU A 153 -5.42 -23.19 -9.05
C LEU A 153 -6.12 -24.32 -8.29
N ILE A 154 -7.40 -24.57 -8.58
CA ILE A 154 -8.19 -25.62 -7.90
C ILE A 154 -7.53 -26.99 -8.08
N SER A 155 -7.08 -27.30 -9.30
CA SER A 155 -6.43 -28.56 -9.64
C SER A 155 -5.16 -28.77 -8.78
N VAL A 156 -4.27 -27.78 -8.75
CA VAL A 156 -3.02 -27.86 -7.96
C VAL A 156 -3.32 -28.03 -6.47
N LEU A 157 -4.23 -27.25 -5.89
CA LEU A 157 -4.56 -27.33 -4.46
C LEU A 157 -5.19 -28.68 -4.08
N ARG A 158 -6.05 -29.25 -4.93
CA ARG A 158 -6.66 -30.58 -4.71
C ARG A 158 -5.61 -31.69 -4.74
N GLN A 159 -4.65 -31.61 -5.66
CA GLN A 159 -3.57 -32.59 -5.75
C GLN A 159 -2.62 -32.54 -4.54
N LEU A 160 -2.27 -31.33 -4.07
CA LEU A 160 -1.52 -31.17 -2.82
C LEU A 160 -2.26 -31.78 -1.62
N ARG A 161 -3.59 -31.57 -1.56
CA ARG A 161 -4.45 -32.16 -0.52
C ARG A 161 -4.49 -33.69 -0.59
N ALA A 162 -4.64 -34.25 -1.78
CA ALA A 162 -4.67 -35.70 -1.96
C ALA A 162 -3.33 -36.37 -1.60
N GLY A 163 -2.20 -35.69 -1.83
CA GLY A 163 -0.87 -36.19 -1.44
C GLY A 163 -0.54 -36.05 0.04
N TYR A 164 -1.17 -35.13 0.77
CA TYR A 164 -0.83 -34.78 2.16
C TYR A 164 -0.72 -35.96 3.15
N PRO A 165 -1.57 -37.01 3.11
CA PRO A 165 -1.43 -38.15 4.03
C PRO A 165 -0.18 -39.02 3.79
N ARG A 166 0.51 -38.86 2.67
CA ARG A 166 1.63 -39.71 2.23
C ARG A 166 3.02 -39.15 2.57
N ARG A 167 3.05 -38.11 3.39
CA ARG A 167 4.29 -37.40 3.77
C ARG A 167 4.96 -38.07 4.97
N PRO A 168 6.29 -37.95 5.09
CA PRO A 168 7.23 -37.29 4.17
C PRO A 168 7.78 -38.20 3.06
N GLU A 169 7.60 -39.53 3.14
CA GLU A 169 8.34 -40.49 2.31
C GLU A 169 7.85 -40.55 0.86
N HIS A 170 6.58 -40.26 0.62
CA HIS A 170 5.95 -40.42 -0.70
C HIS A 170 5.32 -39.13 -1.23
N PHE A 171 5.51 -38.00 -0.53
CA PHE A 171 5.03 -36.68 -0.93
C PHE A 171 5.81 -35.59 -0.14
N PRO A 172 5.94 -34.33 -0.64
CA PRO A 172 6.71 -33.29 0.03
C PRO A 172 6.42 -33.18 1.52
N ALA A 173 7.47 -33.23 2.35
CA ALA A 173 7.34 -33.18 3.81
C ALA A 173 6.66 -31.89 4.27
N SER A 174 6.97 -30.76 3.64
CA SER A 174 6.34 -29.47 3.91
C SER A 174 6.10 -28.70 2.61
N VAL A 175 5.02 -27.92 2.59
CA VAL A 175 4.68 -27.02 1.48
C VAL A 175 4.37 -25.64 2.04
N ILE A 176 4.95 -24.62 1.43
CA ILE A 176 4.65 -23.22 1.71
C ILE A 176 3.99 -22.62 0.48
N LEU A 177 2.72 -22.23 0.61
CA LEU A 177 1.99 -21.52 -0.44
C LEU A 177 2.07 -20.03 -0.18
N CYS A 178 2.59 -19.28 -1.14
CA CYS A 178 2.80 -17.85 -1.02
C CYS A 178 1.98 -17.08 -2.06
N GLY A 179 1.25 -16.05 -1.63
CA GLY A 179 0.48 -15.18 -2.53
C GLY A 179 -0.02 -13.90 -1.85
N LEU A 180 -0.81 -13.10 -2.55
CA LEU A 180 -1.36 -11.84 -2.02
C LEU A 180 -2.53 -12.02 -1.04
N ARG A 181 -3.11 -13.22 -0.97
CA ARG A 181 -4.33 -13.49 -0.22
C ARG A 181 -4.17 -14.65 0.75
N ASP A 182 -4.95 -14.65 1.84
CA ASP A 182 -5.16 -15.89 2.61
C ASP A 182 -5.87 -16.91 1.70
N VAL A 183 -5.56 -18.19 1.88
CA VAL A 183 -6.31 -19.32 1.31
C VAL A 183 -7.83 -19.24 1.50
N ARG A 184 -8.33 -18.53 2.52
CA ARG A 184 -9.77 -18.24 2.69
C ARG A 184 -10.38 -17.49 1.50
N ASP A 185 -9.61 -16.62 0.84
CA ASP A 185 -10.04 -15.87 -0.34
C ASP A 185 -9.89 -16.66 -1.66
N TYR A 186 -9.22 -17.83 -1.66
CA TYR A 186 -9.20 -18.69 -2.85
C TYR A 186 -10.60 -19.23 -3.18
N LYS A 187 -11.56 -19.17 -2.24
CA LYS A 187 -12.99 -19.43 -2.51
C LYS A 187 -13.54 -18.56 -3.64
N ALA A 188 -13.29 -17.25 -3.58
CA ALA A 188 -13.77 -16.29 -4.57
C ALA A 188 -12.98 -16.36 -5.89
N ALA A 189 -11.68 -16.67 -5.84
CA ALA A 189 -10.84 -16.81 -7.05
C ALA A 189 -11.10 -18.11 -7.83
N SER A 190 -11.73 -19.10 -7.20
CA SER A 190 -12.10 -20.41 -7.76
C SER A 190 -13.46 -20.39 -8.47
N GLY A 191 -14.07 -19.22 -8.67
CA GLY A 191 -15.40 -19.10 -9.30
C GLY A 191 -16.56 -19.57 -8.42
N GLY A 192 -16.35 -19.77 -7.11
CA GLY A 192 -17.43 -20.05 -6.18
C GLY A 192 -18.25 -18.80 -5.90
N ASP A 193 -19.57 -18.94 -5.85
CA ASP A 193 -20.48 -17.89 -5.39
C ASP A 193 -20.11 -17.49 -3.94
N PRO A 194 -19.73 -16.23 -3.67
CA PRO A 194 -19.43 -15.76 -2.32
C PRO A 194 -20.56 -15.99 -1.31
N ASP A 195 -21.81 -16.05 -1.79
CA ASP A 195 -23.01 -16.21 -0.96
C ASP A 195 -23.37 -17.70 -0.70
N HIS A 196 -22.70 -18.66 -1.36
CA HIS A 196 -22.90 -20.08 -1.10
C HIS A 196 -22.02 -20.58 0.06
N MET A 197 -22.62 -20.70 1.25
CA MET A 197 -22.05 -21.25 2.51
C MET A 197 -21.57 -22.73 2.48
N GLY A 198 -21.22 -23.30 1.32
CA GLY A 198 -21.05 -24.77 1.18
C GLY A 198 -19.67 -25.29 0.78
N THR A 199 -18.80 -24.51 0.14
CA THR A 199 -17.54 -25.06 -0.40
C THR A 199 -16.36 -24.81 0.56
N SER A 200 -15.91 -25.87 1.24
CA SER A 200 -14.66 -25.84 2.03
C SER A 200 -13.47 -25.48 1.13
N SER A 201 -12.51 -24.70 1.64
CA SER A 201 -11.29 -24.39 0.88
C SER A 201 -10.64 -25.70 0.40
N PRO A 202 -10.21 -25.78 -0.88
CA PRO A 202 -9.56 -26.98 -1.39
C PRO A 202 -8.27 -27.33 -0.64
N PHE A 203 -7.73 -26.39 0.17
CA PHE A 203 -6.50 -26.54 0.95
C PHE A 203 -6.75 -26.45 2.48
N ASN A 204 -7.75 -27.17 3.00
CA ASN A 204 -8.04 -27.26 4.45
C ASN A 204 -7.05 -28.15 5.25
N ILE A 205 -5.81 -28.25 4.79
CA ILE A 205 -4.72 -29.01 5.42
C ILE A 205 -3.62 -28.08 5.96
N LYS A 206 -3.86 -26.76 5.93
CA LYS A 206 -2.92 -25.75 6.43
C LYS A 206 -2.86 -25.77 7.96
N VAL A 207 -1.65 -25.67 8.51
CA VAL A 207 -1.43 -25.60 9.96
C VAL A 207 -1.25 -24.17 10.47
N ALA A 208 -0.81 -23.25 9.61
CA ALA A 208 -0.57 -21.85 9.95
C ALA A 208 -0.72 -20.93 8.73
N SER A 209 -1.03 -19.67 8.99
CA SER A 209 -0.98 -18.57 8.02
C SER A 209 -0.04 -17.50 8.56
N LEU A 210 1.10 -17.32 7.91
CA LEU A 210 2.14 -16.37 8.30
C LEU A 210 2.00 -15.08 7.51
N ARG A 211 2.19 -13.95 8.19
CA ARG A 211 2.24 -12.62 7.57
C ARG A 211 3.66 -12.09 7.54
N VAL A 212 4.15 -11.71 6.37
CA VAL A 212 5.37 -10.89 6.30
C VAL A 212 4.99 -9.44 6.63
N GLY A 213 5.37 -8.99 7.82
CA GLY A 213 4.98 -7.68 8.37
C GLY A 213 5.77 -6.50 7.80
N ASP A 214 5.49 -5.29 8.25
CA ASP A 214 6.30 -4.11 7.94
C ASP A 214 7.58 -4.10 8.81
N PHE A 215 8.54 -3.23 8.53
CA PHE A 215 9.72 -3.09 9.37
C PHE A 215 9.39 -2.42 10.70
N SER A 216 10.06 -2.81 11.78
CA SER A 216 10.06 -2.04 13.03
C SER A 216 10.91 -0.77 12.90
N PRO A 217 10.78 0.21 13.83
CA PRO A 217 11.68 1.35 13.88
C PRO A 217 13.15 0.95 13.97
N GLU A 218 13.47 -0.12 14.69
CA GLU A 218 14.82 -0.65 14.87
C GLU A 218 15.34 -1.28 13.58
N GLU A 219 14.50 -2.06 12.88
CA GLU A 219 14.84 -2.66 11.59
C GLU A 219 15.09 -1.61 10.51
N LEU A 220 14.30 -0.52 10.48
CA LEU A 220 14.55 0.62 9.59
C LEU A 220 15.90 1.26 9.88
N ARG A 221 16.23 1.49 11.16
CA ARG A 221 17.52 2.05 11.57
C ARG A 221 18.68 1.13 11.19
N GLU A 222 18.55 -0.18 11.41
CA GLU A 222 19.56 -1.18 11.00
C GLU A 222 19.80 -1.15 9.49
N LEU A 223 18.74 -1.04 8.68
CA LEU A 223 18.85 -0.92 7.22
C LEU A 223 19.60 0.36 6.82
N TYR A 224 19.21 1.51 7.38
CA TYR A 224 19.83 2.81 7.04
C TYR A 224 21.26 2.94 7.58
N ALA A 225 21.58 2.27 8.69
CA ALA A 225 22.93 2.22 9.25
C ALA A 225 23.93 1.56 8.29
N GLN A 226 23.49 0.64 7.42
CA GLN A 226 24.37 0.04 6.40
C GLN A 226 24.85 1.10 5.39
N HIS A 227 23.98 2.01 4.95
CA HIS A 227 24.38 3.14 4.10
C HIS A 227 25.38 4.03 4.82
N THR A 228 25.12 4.35 6.08
CA THR A 228 26.03 5.13 6.90
C THR A 228 27.41 4.46 7.02
N ALA A 229 27.45 3.15 7.22
CA ALA A 229 28.70 2.39 7.31
C ALA A 229 29.48 2.38 5.98
N ASP A 230 28.79 2.25 4.84
CA ASP A 230 29.42 2.16 3.52
C ASP A 230 29.82 3.52 2.92
N THR A 231 29.24 4.62 3.42
CA THR A 231 29.41 5.95 2.81
C THR A 231 29.94 7.02 3.75
N GLY A 232 29.82 6.82 5.06
CA GLY A 232 30.06 7.86 6.08
C GLY A 232 28.96 8.93 6.17
N GLN A 233 27.98 8.93 5.26
CA GLN A 233 26.89 9.91 5.28
C GLN A 233 25.84 9.51 6.31
N LEU A 234 25.73 10.30 7.37
CA LEU A 234 24.82 10.04 8.49
C LEU A 234 23.36 10.39 8.14
N PHE A 235 22.42 9.55 8.56
CA PHE A 235 21.03 9.95 8.79
C PHE A 235 20.89 10.42 10.24
N THR A 236 20.32 11.62 10.44
CA THR A 236 20.04 12.12 11.80
C THR A 236 18.89 11.33 12.45
N GLU A 237 18.83 11.28 13.79
CA GLU A 237 17.71 10.62 14.50
C GLU A 237 16.35 11.21 14.11
N ALA A 238 16.28 12.52 13.88
CA ALA A 238 15.06 13.16 13.38
C ALA A 238 14.66 12.66 11.98
N ALA A 239 15.65 12.40 11.10
CA ALA A 239 15.40 11.82 9.78
C ALA A 239 14.88 10.38 9.89
N LEU A 240 15.49 9.56 10.74
CA LEU A 240 15.08 8.17 10.95
C LEU A 240 13.67 8.07 11.54
N ALA A 241 13.39 8.86 12.58
CA ALA A 241 12.05 8.95 13.16
C ALA A 241 11.01 9.41 12.14
N ARG A 242 11.35 10.39 11.30
CA ARG A 242 10.44 10.89 10.27
C ARG A 242 10.23 9.87 9.15
N ALA A 243 11.28 9.18 8.71
CA ALA A 243 11.20 8.13 7.70
C ALA A 243 10.26 7.01 8.17
N PHE A 244 10.37 6.58 9.44
CA PHE A 244 9.43 5.62 10.00
C PHE A 244 8.00 6.16 10.03
N GLN A 245 7.81 7.40 10.50
CA GLN A 245 6.49 8.02 10.60
C GLN A 245 5.74 8.07 9.26
N VAL A 246 6.43 8.45 8.17
CA VAL A 246 5.78 8.62 6.86
C VAL A 246 5.56 7.31 6.11
N THR A 247 6.37 6.28 6.39
CA THR A 247 6.29 4.97 5.72
C THR A 247 5.51 3.91 6.49
N GLY A 248 5.37 4.07 7.82
CA GLY A 248 4.87 3.02 8.70
C GLY A 248 5.76 1.77 8.69
N GLY A 249 7.03 1.89 8.29
CA GLY A 249 7.94 0.75 8.15
C GLY A 249 7.74 -0.08 6.87
N GLN A 250 6.85 0.32 5.96
CA GLN A 250 6.56 -0.47 4.76
C GLN A 250 7.84 -0.67 3.91
N PRO A 251 8.29 -1.92 3.64
CA PRO A 251 9.65 -2.19 3.15
C PRO A 251 10.03 -1.48 1.86
N TRP A 252 9.09 -1.39 0.91
CA TRP A 252 9.33 -0.69 -0.35
C TRP A 252 9.45 0.82 -0.17
N LEU A 253 8.57 1.44 0.62
CA LEU A 253 8.57 2.87 0.90
C LEU A 253 9.83 3.29 1.66
N VAL A 254 10.28 2.46 2.61
CA VAL A 254 11.54 2.66 3.32
C VAL A 254 12.71 2.68 2.34
N ASN A 255 12.81 1.70 1.45
CA ASN A 255 13.87 1.69 0.44
C ASN A 255 13.72 2.82 -0.59
N ALA A 256 12.50 3.11 -1.03
CA ALA A 256 12.22 4.17 -1.99
C ALA A 256 12.59 5.54 -1.44
N LEU A 257 12.37 5.81 -0.15
CA LEU A 257 12.82 7.04 0.49
C LEU A 257 14.34 7.12 0.55
N GLY A 258 15.01 6.07 1.01
CA GLY A 258 16.48 6.03 1.04
C GLY A 258 17.07 6.29 -0.35
N ARG A 259 16.53 5.61 -1.37
CA ARG A 259 16.91 5.77 -2.77
C ARG A 259 16.64 7.19 -3.29
N GLU A 260 15.46 7.74 -3.05
CA GLU A 260 15.10 9.08 -3.50
C GLU A 260 16.05 10.13 -2.90
N ILE A 261 16.39 10.02 -1.62
CA ILE A 261 17.29 10.97 -0.95
C ILE A 261 18.72 10.86 -1.47
N VAL A 262 19.24 9.64 -1.58
CA VAL A 262 20.66 9.40 -1.90
C VAL A 262 20.94 9.51 -3.39
N GLU A 263 20.06 8.98 -4.24
CA GLU A 263 20.29 8.91 -5.69
C GLU A 263 19.60 10.05 -6.45
N ALA A 264 18.30 10.25 -6.22
CA ALA A 264 17.50 11.16 -7.05
C ALA A 264 17.63 12.63 -6.63
N MET A 265 17.62 12.89 -5.32
CA MET A 265 17.93 14.21 -4.75
C MET A 265 19.43 14.47 -4.68
N ALA A 266 20.24 13.41 -4.64
CA ALA A 266 21.70 13.46 -4.57
C ALA A 266 22.20 14.39 -3.46
N VAL A 267 21.64 14.25 -2.25
CA VAL A 267 22.07 15.04 -1.09
C VAL A 267 23.59 14.89 -0.91
N PRO A 268 24.37 15.99 -0.88
CA PRO A 268 25.82 15.91 -0.88
C PRO A 268 26.36 15.02 0.25
N ALA A 269 27.32 14.13 -0.07
CA ALA A 269 27.82 13.12 0.87
C ALA A 269 28.43 13.70 2.17
N ARG A 270 28.91 14.95 2.13
CA ARG A 270 29.44 15.68 3.29
C ARG A 270 28.35 16.21 4.24
N GLU A 271 27.09 16.20 3.81
CA GLU A 271 25.95 16.72 4.56
C GLU A 271 25.15 15.56 5.16
N ALA A 272 24.79 15.70 6.43
CA ALA A 272 23.91 14.73 7.08
C ALA A 272 22.50 14.79 6.50
N ILE A 273 21.86 13.64 6.38
CA ILE A 273 20.47 13.54 5.93
C ILE A 273 19.53 13.89 7.09
N THR A 274 18.70 14.92 6.87
CA THR A 274 17.81 15.51 7.88
C THR A 274 16.35 15.11 7.67
N ALA A 275 15.50 15.41 8.66
CA ALA A 275 14.05 15.24 8.53
C ALA A 275 13.45 16.06 7.37
N GLU A 276 14.07 17.20 7.03
CA GLU A 276 13.64 18.00 5.89
C GLU A 276 13.90 17.29 4.55
N HIS A 277 15.06 16.62 4.40
CA HIS A 277 15.32 15.79 3.23
C HIS A 277 14.31 14.66 3.09
N VAL A 278 13.89 14.04 4.21
CA VAL A 278 12.85 13.01 4.21
C VAL A 278 11.51 13.57 3.75
N GLU A 279 11.12 14.76 4.21
CA GLU A 279 9.89 15.40 3.73
C GLU A 279 9.94 15.70 2.24
N GLN A 280 11.05 16.25 1.75
CA GLN A 280 11.22 16.53 0.32
C GLN A 280 11.14 15.24 -0.51
N ALA A 281 11.78 14.16 -0.07
CA ALA A 281 11.73 12.86 -0.73
C ALA A 281 10.32 12.27 -0.73
N LYS A 282 9.60 12.35 0.40
CA LYS A 282 8.20 11.91 0.53
C LYS A 282 7.30 12.60 -0.52
N GLU A 283 7.39 13.93 -0.63
CA GLU A 283 6.61 14.70 -1.62
C GLU A 283 6.94 14.26 -3.06
N ARG A 284 8.24 14.11 -3.37
CA ARG A 284 8.70 13.66 -4.69
C ARG A 284 8.21 12.26 -5.03
N LEU A 285 8.26 11.32 -4.09
CA LEU A 285 7.74 9.97 -4.25
C LEU A 285 6.22 9.95 -4.49
N ILE A 286 5.45 10.77 -3.76
CA ILE A 286 4.00 10.88 -3.97
C ILE A 286 3.70 11.43 -5.36
N LEU A 287 4.43 12.47 -5.80
CA LEU A 287 4.25 13.05 -7.13
C LEU A 287 4.61 12.07 -8.24
N ALA A 288 5.73 11.34 -8.11
CA ALA A 288 6.18 10.36 -9.10
C ALA A 288 5.29 9.09 -9.11
N ARG A 289 4.85 8.60 -7.95
CA ARG A 289 3.89 7.48 -7.93
C ARG A 289 2.54 7.87 -8.47
N ALA A 290 2.13 9.12 -8.29
CA ALA A 290 0.88 9.61 -8.82
C ALA A 290 0.78 9.58 -10.35
N THR A 291 1.89 9.53 -11.07
CA THR A 291 1.89 9.30 -12.52
C THR A 291 1.82 7.82 -12.91
N HIS A 292 1.98 6.89 -11.95
CA HIS A 292 1.98 5.43 -12.15
C HIS A 292 0.83 4.72 -11.40
N LEU A 293 -0.26 5.44 -11.08
CA LEU A 293 -1.33 5.01 -10.18
C LEU A 293 -2.25 3.91 -10.70
N ASP A 294 -2.14 3.54 -11.97
CA ASP A 294 -3.15 2.72 -12.66
C ASP A 294 -3.43 1.39 -11.96
N SER A 295 -2.38 0.76 -11.41
CA SER A 295 -2.51 -0.50 -10.66
C SER A 295 -3.31 -0.34 -9.36
N LEU A 296 -3.16 0.80 -8.67
CA LEU A 296 -3.90 1.10 -7.45
C LEU A 296 -5.33 1.57 -7.77
N ALA A 297 -5.52 2.34 -8.85
CA ALA A 297 -6.82 2.89 -9.25
C ALA A 297 -7.86 1.78 -9.45
N HIS A 298 -7.50 0.71 -10.15
CA HIS A 298 -8.40 -0.43 -10.35
C HIS A 298 -8.78 -1.11 -9.02
N LYS A 299 -7.87 -1.16 -8.04
CA LYS A 299 -8.15 -1.73 -6.72
C LYS A 299 -9.05 -0.85 -5.87
N LEU A 300 -8.88 0.47 -5.94
CA LEU A 300 -9.66 1.41 -5.13
C LEU A 300 -11.13 1.48 -5.55
N VAL A 301 -11.48 1.08 -6.78
CA VAL A 301 -12.87 1.04 -7.25
C VAL A 301 -13.57 -0.30 -6.98
N GLU A 302 -12.87 -1.32 -6.50
CA GLU A 302 -13.48 -2.61 -6.14
C GLU A 302 -14.55 -2.40 -5.04
N PRO A 303 -15.78 -2.93 -5.19
CA PRO A 303 -16.86 -2.68 -4.22
C PRO A 303 -16.49 -3.01 -2.78
N ARG A 304 -15.79 -4.12 -2.55
CA ARG A 304 -15.32 -4.52 -1.21
C ARG A 304 -14.27 -3.59 -0.61
N VAL A 305 -13.39 -3.02 -1.44
CA VAL A 305 -12.38 -2.05 -0.99
C VAL A 305 -13.05 -0.73 -0.64
N ARG A 306 -13.96 -0.27 -1.50
CA ARG A 306 -14.73 0.95 -1.28
C ARG A 306 -15.54 0.90 0.02
N LYS A 307 -16.23 -0.21 0.31
CA LYS A 307 -17.01 -0.41 1.55
C LYS A 307 -16.20 -0.14 2.82
N VAL A 308 -14.88 -0.38 2.78
CA VAL A 308 -13.99 -0.16 3.93
C VAL A 308 -13.33 1.22 3.88
N LEU A 309 -12.81 1.63 2.73
CA LEU A 309 -12.06 2.88 2.61
C LEU A 309 -12.95 4.13 2.66
N GLU A 310 -14.16 4.07 2.12
CA GLU A 310 -15.06 5.23 2.04
C GLU A 310 -15.44 5.77 3.43
N PRO A 311 -15.93 4.95 4.39
CA PRO A 311 -16.22 5.43 5.74
C PRO A 311 -14.97 5.87 6.51
N LEU A 312 -13.81 5.26 6.23
CA LEU A 312 -12.53 5.62 6.85
C LEU A 312 -12.05 7.00 6.38
N LEU A 313 -12.14 7.27 5.08
CA LEU A 313 -11.84 8.59 4.49
C LEU A 313 -12.86 9.65 4.92
N ALA A 314 -14.12 9.26 5.14
CA ALA A 314 -15.18 10.15 5.62
C ALA A 314 -15.08 10.46 7.12
N GLY A 315 -14.29 9.71 7.88
CA GLY A 315 -14.18 9.85 9.34
C GLY A 315 -15.40 9.35 10.09
N ALA A 316 -16.18 8.49 9.45
CA ALA A 316 -17.40 7.89 9.98
C ALA A 316 -17.19 6.44 10.43
N TYR A 317 -15.96 5.92 10.37
CA TYR A 317 -15.65 4.56 10.81
C TYR A 317 -15.72 4.46 12.35
N GLY A 318 -16.92 4.21 12.87
CA GLY A 318 -17.20 4.03 14.30
C GLY A 318 -16.91 2.63 14.84
N GLY A 319 -16.49 1.68 13.98
CA GLY A 319 -16.39 0.27 14.37
C GLY A 319 -17.74 -0.44 14.53
N ASP A 320 -18.85 0.28 14.37
CA ASP A 320 -20.21 -0.20 14.67
C ASP A 320 -20.93 -0.84 13.46
N GLY A 321 -20.28 -0.85 12.29
CA GLY A 321 -20.77 -1.57 11.14
C GLY A 321 -20.11 -2.93 11.06
N HIS A 322 -20.89 -3.98 10.85
CA HIS A 322 -20.43 -5.25 10.29
C HIS A 322 -19.78 -5.03 8.90
N ALA A 323 -18.67 -4.30 8.82
CA ALA A 323 -17.72 -4.50 7.76
C ALA A 323 -17.30 -5.96 7.95
N TYR A 324 -17.83 -6.83 7.09
CA TYR A 324 -17.52 -8.26 7.08
C TYR A 324 -16.02 -8.41 7.35
N GLU A 325 -15.64 -9.12 8.41
CA GLU A 325 -14.23 -9.28 8.80
C GLU A 325 -13.35 -9.64 7.59
N ASP A 326 -13.93 -10.35 6.63
CA ASP A 326 -13.37 -10.71 5.32
C ASP A 326 -12.99 -9.49 4.44
N ASP A 327 -13.84 -8.48 4.32
CA ASP A 327 -13.54 -7.26 3.54
C ASP A 327 -12.44 -6.43 4.21
N LEU A 328 -12.48 -6.30 5.53
CA LEU A 328 -11.42 -5.61 6.28
C LEU A 328 -10.08 -6.37 6.15
N SER A 329 -10.11 -7.70 6.27
CA SER A 329 -8.93 -8.56 6.08
C SER A 329 -8.36 -8.40 4.67
N TYR A 330 -9.21 -8.43 3.65
CA TYR A 330 -8.77 -8.26 2.26
C TYR A 330 -8.07 -6.93 2.03
N VAL A 331 -8.63 -5.82 2.56
CA VAL A 331 -8.01 -4.50 2.38
C VAL A 331 -6.68 -4.38 3.16
N ARG A 332 -6.54 -5.08 4.30
CA ARG A 332 -5.25 -5.24 5.01
C ARG A 332 -4.25 -6.07 4.22
N ASP A 333 -4.69 -7.15 3.59
CA ASP A 333 -3.85 -8.01 2.74
C ASP A 333 -3.36 -7.28 1.47
N LEU A 334 -4.17 -6.35 0.94
CA LEU A 334 -3.72 -5.41 -0.09
C LEU A 334 -2.66 -4.40 0.39
N GLY A 335 -2.45 -4.27 1.71
CA GLY A 335 -1.52 -3.33 2.33
C GLY A 335 -2.03 -1.89 2.36
N LEU A 336 -3.34 -1.67 2.17
CA LEU A 336 -3.94 -0.33 2.20
C LEU A 336 -4.27 0.11 3.63
N LEU A 337 -4.43 -0.83 4.55
CA LEU A 337 -4.68 -0.58 5.96
C LEU A 337 -3.55 -1.09 6.84
N ALA A 338 -3.39 -0.44 7.99
CA ALA A 338 -2.53 -0.95 9.04
C ALA A 338 -3.11 -2.26 9.62
N PRO A 339 -2.24 -3.17 10.10
CA PRO A 339 -2.67 -4.47 10.59
C PRO A 339 -3.47 -4.39 11.90
N ASP A 340 -3.30 -3.31 12.66
CA ASP A 340 -3.90 -3.12 13.98
C ASP A 340 -5.30 -2.50 13.93
N ASN A 341 -5.98 -2.54 15.09
CA ASN A 341 -7.22 -1.83 15.34
C ASN A 341 -6.94 -0.58 16.21
N PRO A 342 -7.71 0.51 16.04
CA PRO A 342 -8.79 0.70 15.07
C PRO A 342 -8.27 0.81 13.62
N PRO A 343 -9.10 0.45 12.61
CA PRO A 343 -8.69 0.52 11.21
C PRO A 343 -8.21 1.92 10.80
N ARG A 344 -7.04 1.96 10.17
CA ARG A 344 -6.40 3.17 9.64
C ARG A 344 -5.68 2.85 8.34
N ILE A 345 -5.56 3.83 7.45
CA ILE A 345 -4.70 3.69 6.25
C ILE A 345 -3.28 3.38 6.70
N ALA A 346 -2.61 2.47 5.97
CA ALA A 346 -1.37 1.83 6.39
C ALA A 346 -0.26 2.82 6.77
N ASN A 347 -0.14 3.94 6.04
CA ASN A 347 0.85 4.97 6.32
C ASN A 347 0.46 6.32 5.69
N PRO A 348 1.08 7.43 6.12
CA PRO A 348 0.85 8.76 5.55
C PRO A 348 1.05 8.85 4.04
N VAL A 349 2.07 8.18 3.47
CA VAL A 349 2.30 8.21 2.01
C VAL A 349 1.12 7.60 1.25
N TYR A 350 0.64 6.42 1.65
CA TYR A 350 -0.52 5.78 1.05
C TYR A 350 -1.79 6.61 1.25
N LYS A 351 -1.93 7.31 2.35
CA LYS A 351 -3.05 8.22 2.57
C LYS A 351 -3.10 9.33 1.52
N GLU A 352 -1.97 9.94 1.20
CA GLU A 352 -1.90 10.97 0.16
C GLU A 352 -2.06 10.38 -1.24
N VAL A 353 -1.43 9.23 -1.51
CA VAL A 353 -1.54 8.54 -2.80
C VAL A 353 -2.99 8.14 -3.09
N ILE A 354 -3.68 7.46 -2.17
CA ILE A 354 -5.08 7.03 -2.34
C ILE A 354 -5.96 8.24 -2.65
N THR A 355 -5.86 9.30 -1.86
CA THR A 355 -6.71 10.48 -2.01
C THR A 355 -6.44 11.21 -3.33
N ARG A 356 -5.17 11.25 -3.78
CA ARG A 356 -4.82 11.79 -5.09
C ARG A 356 -5.36 10.94 -6.25
N VAL A 357 -5.30 9.61 -6.15
CA VAL A 357 -5.91 8.71 -7.14
C VAL A 357 -7.40 8.98 -7.27
N LEU A 358 -8.09 9.05 -6.13
CA LEU A 358 -9.54 9.26 -6.08
C LEU A 358 -9.96 10.65 -6.57
N ALA A 359 -9.11 11.67 -6.42
CA ALA A 359 -9.36 13.02 -6.91
C ALA A 359 -9.01 13.21 -8.40
N SER A 360 -8.20 12.32 -8.99
CA SER A 360 -7.70 12.45 -10.38
C SER A 360 -8.80 12.61 -11.43
N PRO A 361 -9.92 11.85 -11.41
CA PRO A 361 -11.01 12.03 -12.38
C PRO A 361 -11.66 13.42 -12.33
N ALA A 362 -11.75 14.02 -11.14
CA ALA A 362 -12.22 15.40 -10.96
C ALA A 362 -11.16 16.41 -11.43
N GLU A 363 -9.88 16.14 -11.19
CA GLU A 363 -8.76 16.98 -11.65
C GLU A 363 -8.70 17.07 -13.18
N ALA A 364 -8.97 15.98 -13.89
CA ALA A 364 -8.96 15.93 -15.36
C ALA A 364 -10.09 16.76 -16.00
N GLN A 365 -11.21 16.93 -15.29
CA GLN A 365 -12.37 17.70 -15.76
C GLN A 365 -12.27 19.19 -15.41
N LEU A 366 -11.27 19.58 -14.61
CA LEU A 366 -11.05 20.97 -14.21
C LEU A 366 -10.26 21.74 -15.27
N PRO A 367 -10.77 22.89 -15.74
CA PRO A 367 -10.00 23.75 -16.63
C PRO A 367 -8.74 24.26 -15.94
N ALA A 368 -7.63 24.33 -16.68
CA ALA A 368 -6.40 24.90 -16.16
C ALA A 368 -6.62 26.39 -15.83
N PRO A 369 -6.32 26.84 -14.59
CA PRO A 369 -6.49 28.24 -14.25
C PRO A 369 -5.47 29.10 -15.01
N PRO A 370 -5.84 30.33 -15.42
CA PRO A 370 -4.88 31.26 -16.02
C PRO A 370 -3.69 31.50 -15.10
N ARG A 371 -2.50 31.68 -15.69
CA ARG A 371 -1.27 31.91 -14.92
C ARG A 371 -1.43 33.14 -14.02
N GLY A 372 -1.18 32.98 -12.73
CA GLY A 372 -1.32 34.08 -11.76
C GLY A 372 -2.75 34.43 -11.36
N ALA A 373 -3.78 33.73 -11.86
CA ALA A 373 -5.20 34.02 -11.57
C ALA A 373 -5.52 34.08 -10.07
N TYR A 374 -4.77 33.38 -9.23
CA TYR A 374 -4.96 33.33 -7.78
C TYR A 374 -3.81 33.95 -6.99
N LEU A 375 -2.95 34.74 -7.63
CA LEU A 375 -1.86 35.44 -6.95
C LEU A 375 -2.20 36.90 -6.69
N LEU A 376 -1.83 37.38 -5.50
CA LEU A 376 -1.75 38.79 -5.19
C LEU A 376 -0.48 39.38 -5.85
N PRO A 377 -0.39 40.70 -6.03
CA PRO A 377 0.79 41.36 -6.59
C PRO A 377 2.09 41.04 -5.84
N ASP A 378 2.00 40.72 -4.55
CA ASP A 378 3.12 40.34 -3.68
C ASP A 378 3.50 38.84 -3.78
N GLY A 379 2.91 38.10 -4.72
CA GLY A 379 3.17 36.68 -4.93
C GLY A 379 2.49 35.74 -3.95
N ARG A 380 1.72 36.24 -2.96
CA ARG A 380 0.94 35.40 -2.06
C ARG A 380 -0.35 34.92 -2.71
N LEU A 381 -0.88 33.80 -2.22
CA LEU A 381 -2.16 33.27 -2.68
C LEU A 381 -3.32 34.17 -2.23
N ALA A 382 -4.12 34.61 -3.20
CA ALA A 382 -5.35 35.37 -3.02
C ALA A 382 -6.47 34.45 -2.49
N TRP A 383 -6.35 34.01 -1.24
CA TRP A 383 -7.17 32.95 -0.64
C TRP A 383 -8.68 33.15 -0.82
N ARG A 384 -9.21 34.34 -0.51
CA ARG A 384 -10.65 34.64 -0.72
C ARG A 384 -11.07 34.64 -2.20
N ARG A 385 -10.17 34.96 -3.12
CA ARG A 385 -10.46 34.92 -4.58
C ARG A 385 -10.52 33.47 -5.06
N LEU A 386 -9.59 32.64 -4.58
CA LEU A 386 -9.57 31.20 -4.83
C LEU A 386 -10.84 30.53 -4.31
N LEU A 387 -11.23 30.76 -3.05
CA LEU A 387 -12.43 30.15 -2.47
C LEU A 387 -13.71 30.56 -3.21
N ARG A 388 -13.80 31.83 -3.67
CA ARG A 388 -14.93 32.29 -4.49
C ARG A 388 -14.98 31.61 -5.86
N ALA A 389 -13.82 31.42 -6.48
CA ALA A 389 -13.73 30.70 -7.75
C ALA A 389 -14.14 29.24 -7.59
N PHE A 390 -13.67 28.57 -6.54
CA PHE A 390 -14.11 27.21 -6.20
C PHE A 390 -15.62 27.16 -5.96
N ALA A 391 -16.16 28.10 -5.20
CA ALA A 391 -17.59 28.14 -4.90
C ALA A 391 -18.46 28.33 -6.16
N GLY A 392 -18.03 29.18 -7.10
CA GLY A 392 -18.67 29.33 -8.41
C GLY A 392 -18.61 28.05 -9.23
N PHE A 393 -17.43 27.43 -9.30
CA PHE A 393 -17.22 26.14 -9.98
C PHE A 393 -18.08 25.01 -9.37
N TRP A 394 -18.09 24.89 -8.05
CA TRP A 394 -18.86 23.87 -7.33
C TRP A 394 -20.36 23.99 -7.61
N ARG A 395 -20.88 25.21 -7.69
CA ARG A 395 -22.29 25.47 -8.03
C ARG A 395 -22.64 25.01 -9.45
N GLU A 396 -21.72 25.14 -10.39
CA GLU A 396 -21.95 24.84 -11.82
C GLU A 396 -21.71 23.36 -12.15
N HIS A 397 -20.72 22.73 -11.52
CA HIS A 397 -20.23 21.41 -11.89
C HIS A 397 -20.20 20.39 -10.75
N GLY A 398 -20.36 20.81 -9.50
CA GLY A 398 -20.12 20.00 -8.31
C GLY A 398 -21.01 18.75 -8.22
N GLU A 399 -22.30 18.85 -8.54
CA GLU A 399 -23.23 17.71 -8.48
C GLU A 399 -22.88 16.63 -9.52
N VAL A 400 -22.58 17.04 -10.76
CA VAL A 400 -22.23 16.11 -11.85
C VAL A 400 -20.90 15.41 -11.54
N LEU A 401 -19.90 16.18 -11.10
CA LEU A 401 -18.58 15.64 -10.76
C LEU A 401 -18.65 14.71 -9.55
N ALA A 402 -19.34 15.12 -8.49
CA ALA A 402 -19.48 14.30 -7.30
C ALA A 402 -20.30 13.03 -7.57
N GLY A 403 -21.35 13.12 -8.39
CA GLY A 403 -22.19 11.98 -8.76
C GLY A 403 -21.48 10.93 -9.62
N GLY A 404 -20.48 11.31 -10.40
CA GLY A 404 -19.66 10.39 -11.21
C GLY A 404 -18.52 9.72 -10.45
N MET A 405 -18.30 10.06 -9.17
CA MET A 405 -17.14 9.57 -8.41
C MET A 405 -17.45 8.23 -7.72
N PRO A 406 -16.48 7.29 -7.66
CA PRO A 406 -16.68 6.01 -6.99
C PRO A 406 -16.90 6.15 -5.47
N TYR A 407 -16.57 7.29 -4.86
CA TYR A 407 -16.65 7.54 -3.41
C TYR A 407 -17.60 8.72 -3.09
N PRO A 408 -18.93 8.54 -3.19
CA PRO A 408 -19.92 9.60 -2.95
C PRO A 408 -19.85 10.24 -1.55
N GLU A 409 -19.38 9.54 -0.52
CA GLU A 409 -19.31 10.09 0.84
C GLU A 409 -18.14 11.08 1.03
N VAL A 410 -17.13 11.01 0.18
CA VAL A 410 -15.98 11.92 0.22
C VAL A 410 -15.82 12.73 -1.07
N ALA A 411 -16.76 12.59 -2.02
CA ALA A 411 -16.69 13.23 -3.32
C ALA A 411 -16.56 14.76 -3.25
N PRO A 412 -17.33 15.52 -2.43
CA PRO A 412 -17.14 16.96 -2.29
C PRO A 412 -15.72 17.36 -1.86
N GLN A 413 -15.16 16.61 -0.92
CA GLN A 413 -13.81 16.83 -0.43
C GLN A 413 -12.78 16.54 -1.52
N LEU A 414 -12.93 15.44 -2.25
CA LEU A 414 -12.03 15.08 -3.35
C LEU A 414 -12.07 16.10 -4.51
N VAL A 415 -13.25 16.66 -4.83
CA VAL A 415 -13.38 17.72 -5.85
C VAL A 415 -12.70 19.02 -5.41
N LEU A 416 -12.87 19.42 -4.14
CA LEU A 416 -12.14 20.56 -3.58
C LEU A 416 -10.63 20.34 -3.61
N MET A 417 -10.17 19.14 -3.26
CA MET A 417 -8.76 18.77 -3.34
C MET A 417 -8.24 18.85 -4.78
N ALA A 418 -8.97 18.32 -5.76
CA ALA A 418 -8.61 18.42 -7.17
C ALA A 418 -8.51 19.88 -7.64
N PHE A 419 -9.44 20.74 -7.21
CA PHE A 419 -9.41 22.16 -7.50
C PHE A 419 -8.17 22.85 -6.91
N LEU A 420 -7.88 22.59 -5.63
CA LEU A 420 -6.70 23.14 -4.96
C LEU A 420 -5.42 22.66 -5.65
N GLN A 421 -5.34 21.38 -6.02
CA GLN A 421 -4.19 20.78 -6.70
C GLN A 421 -3.85 21.53 -8.00
N ARG A 422 -4.85 21.84 -8.83
CA ARG A 422 -4.67 22.64 -10.05
C ARG A 422 -4.10 24.03 -9.78
N VAL A 423 -4.45 24.64 -8.65
CA VAL A 423 -3.94 25.96 -8.25
C VAL A 423 -2.52 25.88 -7.69
N VAL A 424 -2.20 24.87 -6.88
CA VAL A 424 -0.83 24.70 -6.34
C VAL A 424 0.16 24.18 -7.38
N ASN A 425 -0.26 23.53 -8.47
CA ASN A 425 0.64 23.15 -9.58
C ASN A 425 1.39 24.37 -10.20
N GLY A 426 0.99 25.61 -9.90
CA GLY A 426 1.74 26.84 -10.19
C GLY A 426 2.92 27.16 -9.26
N GLY A 427 3.33 26.24 -8.36
CA GLY A 427 4.53 26.34 -7.52
C GLY A 427 4.31 26.16 -6.00
N GLY A 428 3.10 25.81 -5.55
CA GLY A 428 2.76 25.54 -4.15
C GLY A 428 2.68 24.04 -3.79
N PHE A 429 2.41 23.79 -2.51
CA PHE A 429 2.25 22.47 -1.91
C PHE A 429 0.89 22.40 -1.18
N LEU A 430 0.24 21.24 -1.27
CA LEU A 430 -0.98 20.94 -0.53
C LEU A 430 -0.65 19.79 0.41
N ASP A 431 -0.45 20.09 1.68
CA ASP A 431 -0.31 19.08 2.71
C ASP A 431 -1.68 18.63 3.16
N ARG A 432 -1.79 17.33 3.37
CA ARG A 432 -3.02 16.70 3.82
C ARG A 432 -2.74 16.14 5.21
N GLU A 433 -2.99 16.95 6.23
CA GLU A 433 -2.96 16.46 7.59
C GLU A 433 -4.36 16.01 7.93
N TYR A 434 -4.55 14.72 8.06
CA TYR A 434 -5.79 14.21 8.62
C TYR A 434 -5.49 13.97 10.08
N GLY A 435 -6.08 14.78 10.97
CA GLY A 435 -5.84 14.75 12.41
C GLY A 435 -5.61 13.33 12.94
N VAL A 436 -4.48 13.18 13.63
CA VAL A 436 -4.03 11.95 14.31
C VAL A 436 -5.23 11.33 15.06
N GLY A 437 -5.78 10.26 14.51
CA GLY A 437 -6.83 9.46 15.14
C GLY A 437 -8.29 9.97 15.07
N ARG A 438 -8.63 11.04 14.33
CA ARG A 438 -10.03 11.58 14.33
C ARG A 438 -10.72 11.68 12.96
N GLY A 439 -10.11 11.13 11.92
CA GLY A 439 -10.81 10.67 10.72
C GLY A 439 -11.23 11.72 9.67
N ARG A 440 -10.83 12.99 9.70
CA ARG A 440 -11.33 13.98 8.72
C ARG A 440 -10.22 14.69 7.93
N ILE A 441 -10.60 15.27 6.80
CA ILE A 441 -9.67 15.88 5.83
C ILE A 441 -9.37 17.31 6.28
N ASP A 442 -8.24 17.49 6.95
CA ASP A 442 -7.70 18.82 7.22
C ASP A 442 -6.67 19.12 6.12
N LEU A 443 -6.80 20.28 5.50
CA LEU A 443 -5.92 20.69 4.40
C LEU A 443 -5.05 21.84 4.86
N LEU A 444 -3.74 21.71 4.68
CA LEU A 444 -2.81 22.83 4.81
C LEU A 444 -2.24 23.16 3.44
N VAL A 445 -2.61 24.32 2.92
CA VAL A 445 -1.97 24.86 1.72
C VAL A 445 -0.72 25.62 2.13
N ARG A 446 0.44 25.17 1.63
CA ARG A 446 1.74 25.84 1.73
C ARG A 446 2.09 26.45 0.37
N PHE A 447 2.10 27.77 0.28
CA PHE A 447 2.41 28.47 -0.96
C PHE A 447 3.70 29.28 -0.82
N PRO A 448 4.79 28.93 -1.53
CA PRO A 448 6.02 29.69 -1.47
C PRO A 448 5.84 31.05 -2.17
N TYR A 449 6.45 32.08 -1.59
CA TYR A 449 6.49 33.42 -2.14
C TYR A 449 7.80 34.11 -1.75
N ARG A 450 8.06 35.28 -2.34
CA ARG A 450 9.19 36.13 -1.92
C ARG A 450 8.68 37.31 -1.13
N THR A 451 9.32 37.59 0.00
CA THR A 451 9.10 38.81 0.77
C THR A 451 9.67 40.03 0.03
N PRO A 452 9.31 41.26 0.44
CA PRO A 452 9.81 42.49 -0.21
C PRO A 452 11.35 42.61 -0.25
N ASP A 453 12.04 41.99 0.70
CA ASP A 453 13.51 41.91 0.77
C ASP A 453 14.11 40.81 -0.14
N GLY A 454 13.28 40.11 -0.92
CA GLY A 454 13.69 39.06 -1.83
C GLY A 454 13.90 37.68 -1.19
N SER A 455 13.78 37.56 0.13
CA SER A 455 13.94 36.29 0.84
C SER A 455 12.75 35.34 0.60
N ARG A 456 12.99 34.02 0.74
CA ARG A 456 11.97 32.99 0.49
C ARG A 456 11.11 32.83 1.74
N ALA A 457 9.80 32.86 1.57
CA ALA A 457 8.84 32.61 2.63
C ALA A 457 7.74 31.65 2.15
N VAL A 458 6.98 31.10 3.10
CA VAL A 458 5.87 30.18 2.82
C VAL A 458 4.61 30.70 3.50
N GLN A 459 3.59 30.99 2.70
CA GLN A 459 2.26 31.27 3.18
C GLN A 459 1.57 29.96 3.56
N ARG A 460 0.93 29.93 4.74
CA ARG A 460 0.21 28.76 5.28
C ARG A 460 -1.27 29.07 5.41
N ARG A 461 -2.14 28.20 4.90
CA ARG A 461 -3.60 28.29 5.02
C ARG A 461 -4.16 26.94 5.46
N ALA A 462 -4.67 26.88 6.70
CA ALA A 462 -5.35 25.71 7.23
C ALA A 462 -6.84 25.76 6.89
N MET A 463 -7.39 24.61 6.51
CA MET A 463 -8.77 24.40 6.15
C MET A 463 -9.30 23.11 6.78
N GLU A 464 -10.48 23.21 7.38
CA GLU A 464 -11.29 22.09 7.87
C GLU A 464 -12.46 21.86 6.90
N ILE A 465 -12.82 20.61 6.62
CA ILE A 465 -13.91 20.28 5.69
C ILE A 465 -14.98 19.41 6.36
N LYS A 466 -16.25 19.79 6.19
CA LYS A 466 -17.43 19.04 6.65
C LYS A 466 -18.39 18.80 5.50
N VAL A 467 -19.01 17.63 5.51
CA VAL A 467 -20.19 17.34 4.68
C VAL A 467 -21.38 17.17 5.62
N TRP A 468 -22.38 18.03 5.48
CA TRP A 468 -23.60 17.98 6.28
C TRP A 468 -24.64 17.11 5.58
N ARG A 469 -24.86 15.90 6.09
CA ARG A 469 -25.79 14.94 5.48
C ARG A 469 -27.17 14.99 6.13
N ARG A 470 -28.17 14.47 5.40
CA ARG A 470 -29.53 14.28 5.94
C ARG A 470 -29.47 13.40 7.20
N GLY A 471 -30.15 13.83 8.26
CA GLY A 471 -30.16 13.13 9.55
C GLY A 471 -28.98 13.47 10.48
N GLN A 472 -27.97 14.20 10.03
CA GLN A 472 -26.87 14.66 10.87
C GLN A 472 -27.15 16.04 11.50
N LYS A 473 -26.64 16.25 12.72
CA LYS A 473 -26.61 17.57 13.37
C LYS A 473 -25.76 18.54 12.55
N ASN A 474 -26.03 19.84 12.69
CA ASN A 474 -25.25 20.89 12.04
C ASN A 474 -23.75 20.75 12.42
N PRO A 475 -22.83 20.60 11.44
CA PRO A 475 -21.43 20.35 11.73
C PRO A 475 -20.62 21.61 12.05
N LEU A 476 -21.25 22.79 12.15
CA LEU A 476 -20.59 24.07 12.39
C LEU A 476 -19.75 24.06 13.68
N GLU A 477 -20.37 23.81 14.85
CA GLU A 477 -19.66 23.84 16.13
C GLU A 477 -18.56 22.78 16.21
N PRO A 478 -18.80 21.48 15.87
CA PRO A 478 -17.74 20.49 15.81
C PRO A 478 -16.62 20.84 14.81
N GLY A 479 -16.97 21.49 13.69
CA GLY A 479 -16.01 21.94 12.70
C GLY A 479 -15.14 23.09 13.19
N LEU A 480 -15.70 24.05 13.91
CA LEU A 480 -14.93 25.15 14.52
C LEU A 480 -14.01 24.65 15.63
N GLN A 481 -14.43 23.68 16.43
CA GLN A 481 -13.57 23.07 17.44
C GLN A 481 -12.37 22.35 16.80
N GLN A 482 -12.60 21.58 15.74
CA GLN A 482 -11.52 20.84 15.06
C GLN A 482 -10.55 21.76 14.33
N LEU A 483 -11.09 22.80 13.66
CA LEU A 483 -10.27 23.85 13.09
C LEU A 483 -9.42 24.55 14.17
N ASP A 484 -9.95 24.73 15.38
CA ASP A 484 -9.20 25.33 16.49
C ASP A 484 -7.99 24.50 16.89
N ASP A 485 -8.20 23.20 17.12
CA ASP A 485 -7.15 22.25 17.48
C ASP A 485 -6.05 22.24 16.40
N TYR A 486 -6.46 22.24 15.13
CA TYR A 486 -5.54 22.24 14.00
C TYR A 486 -4.74 23.54 13.89
N LEU A 487 -5.40 24.69 14.03
CA LEU A 487 -4.73 25.99 14.05
C LEU A 487 -3.78 26.14 15.25
N ALA A 488 -4.11 25.55 16.40
CA ALA A 488 -3.25 25.52 17.57
C ALA A 488 -1.94 24.76 17.28
N GLY A 489 -2.04 23.55 16.72
CA GLY A 489 -0.89 22.74 16.34
C GLY A 489 0.02 23.43 15.32
N LEU A 490 -0.57 24.12 14.35
CA LEU A 490 0.17 24.86 13.31
C LEU A 490 0.61 26.27 13.73
N ARG A 491 0.24 26.71 14.95
CA ARG A 491 0.46 28.08 15.45
C ARG A 491 -0.08 29.16 14.49
N LEU A 492 -1.24 28.91 13.89
CA LEU A 492 -1.92 29.81 12.98
C LEU A 492 -3.03 30.58 13.71
N ARG A 493 -3.23 31.86 13.33
CA ARG A 493 -4.27 32.73 13.91
C ARG A 493 -5.58 32.74 13.14
N ARG A 494 -5.59 32.18 11.92
CA ARG A 494 -6.76 32.17 11.03
C ARG A 494 -6.84 30.89 10.21
N GLY A 495 -8.05 30.35 10.08
CA GLY A 495 -8.36 29.20 9.24
C GLY A 495 -9.62 29.37 8.39
N THR A 496 -9.98 28.33 7.66
CA THR A 496 -11.22 28.25 6.88
C THR A 496 -11.97 26.97 7.24
N LEU A 497 -13.27 27.08 7.47
CA LEU A 497 -14.15 25.92 7.63
C LEU A 497 -15.05 25.83 6.39
N VAL A 498 -14.95 24.76 5.61
CA VAL A 498 -15.81 24.52 4.45
C VAL A 498 -16.89 23.51 4.83
N ILE A 499 -18.15 23.87 4.64
CA ILE A 499 -19.30 23.02 4.92
C ILE A 499 -20.08 22.80 3.63
N PHE A 500 -20.04 21.58 3.12
CA PHE A 500 -20.88 21.13 2.00
C PHE A 500 -22.24 20.68 2.52
N ASP A 501 -23.32 21.36 2.14
CA ASP A 501 -24.69 20.99 2.50
C ASP A 501 -25.23 19.90 1.55
N ALA A 502 -25.12 18.65 1.98
CA ALA A 502 -25.61 17.47 1.27
C ALA A 502 -26.93 16.92 1.86
N ARG A 503 -27.73 17.76 2.55
CA ARG A 503 -29.01 17.33 3.15
C ARG A 503 -30.14 17.13 2.13
N LYS A 504 -30.07 17.82 1.00
CA LYS A 504 -30.98 17.66 -0.16
C LYS A 504 -30.15 17.11 -1.33
N LYS A 505 -30.71 17.02 -2.56
CA LYS A 505 -29.83 17.05 -3.75
C LYS A 505 -28.83 18.20 -3.56
N LEU A 506 -27.62 18.08 -4.11
CA LEU A 506 -26.58 19.12 -4.11
C LEU A 506 -27.10 20.35 -4.88
N ALA A 507 -28.10 20.99 -4.29
CA ALA A 507 -28.97 21.95 -4.90
C ALA A 507 -28.24 23.26 -4.80
N ARG A 508 -28.16 23.94 -5.95
CA ARG A 508 -27.81 25.33 -6.29
C ARG A 508 -28.01 26.39 -5.18
N GLN A 509 -27.59 26.15 -3.95
CA GLN A 509 -27.55 27.13 -2.88
C GLN A 509 -26.42 28.09 -3.23
N ASN A 510 -26.69 29.39 -3.07
CA ASN A 510 -25.63 30.37 -3.30
C ASN A 510 -24.58 30.20 -2.22
N PRO A 511 -23.29 30.11 -2.60
CA PRO A 511 -22.23 29.96 -1.63
C PRO A 511 -22.21 31.15 -0.69
N ARG A 512 -22.12 30.88 0.61
CA ARG A 512 -22.19 31.90 1.65
C ARG A 512 -20.92 31.91 2.47
N PHE A 513 -20.33 33.09 2.62
CA PHE A 513 -19.19 33.33 3.49
C PHE A 513 -19.66 33.97 4.79
N GLU A 514 -19.22 33.42 5.92
CA GLU A 514 -19.45 33.99 7.25
C GLU A 514 -18.10 34.12 7.98
N GLU A 515 -17.93 35.17 8.78
CA GLU A 515 -16.83 35.21 9.74
C GLU A 515 -17.30 34.59 11.06
N ALA A 516 -16.45 33.78 11.66
CA ALA A 516 -16.68 33.13 12.93
C ALA A 516 -15.40 33.20 13.78
N THR A 517 -15.56 32.90 15.06
CA THR A 517 -14.46 32.75 16.00
C THR A 517 -14.45 31.32 16.50
N THR A 518 -13.29 30.68 16.48
CA THR A 518 -13.12 29.35 17.05
C THR A 518 -13.17 29.38 18.58
N PRO A 519 -13.38 28.26 19.28
CA PRO A 519 -13.39 28.21 20.74
C PRO A 519 -12.14 28.79 21.41
N GLY A 520 -10.96 28.61 20.80
CA GLY A 520 -9.70 29.21 21.24
C GLY A 520 -9.48 30.68 20.84
N GLY A 521 -10.50 31.38 20.33
CA GLY A 521 -10.43 32.81 19.99
C GLY A 521 -9.75 33.12 18.65
N ARG A 522 -9.56 32.14 17.77
CA ARG A 522 -8.91 32.33 16.46
C ARG A 522 -9.95 32.71 15.40
N ALA A 523 -9.54 33.49 14.41
CA ALA A 523 -10.45 33.91 13.34
C ALA A 523 -10.73 32.75 12.37
N ALA A 524 -11.98 32.53 12.02
CA ALA A 524 -12.39 31.55 11.02
C ALA A 524 -13.25 32.20 9.94
N THR A 525 -12.99 31.84 8.68
CA THR A 525 -13.95 32.11 7.60
C THR A 525 -14.70 30.80 7.32
N VAL A 526 -16.01 30.81 7.48
CA VAL A 526 -16.90 29.68 7.16
C VAL A 526 -17.42 29.85 5.75
N LEU A 527 -17.23 28.83 4.91
CA LEU A 527 -17.74 28.75 3.55
C LEU A 527 -18.79 27.65 3.48
N TRP A 528 -20.05 28.05 3.25
CA TRP A 528 -21.17 27.15 3.01
C TRP A 528 -21.32 26.92 1.50
N LEU A 529 -21.41 25.65 1.09
CA LEU A 529 -21.47 25.18 -0.30
C LEU A 529 -22.62 24.21 -0.55
#